data_AF-A0A819QXH4-F1
#
_entry.id   AF-A0A819QXH4-F1
#
_cell.length_a   1.000
_cell.length_b   1.000
_cell.length_c   1.000
_cell.angle_alpha   90.00
_cell.angle_beta   90.00
_cell.angle_gamma   90.00
#
_symmetry.space_group_name_H-M   'P 1'
#
loop_
_entity.id
_entity.type
_entity.pdbx_description
1 polymer ?
#
loop_
_entity_poly.entity_id
_entity_poly.type
_entity_poly.pdbx_seq_one_letter_code
_entity_poly.pdbx_strand_id
1 'polypeptide(L)'
;MSFLCLSAFDRWACTSQSTRIRQLSSIHVARRVFPIPFILWSLVNVPLLVYCDLVPTTLACWFTNDLFMRIGILFLSPILTVLLPLIVLILFGLLTYRNIHRVTHVRQQPNQNRLSNWEQQMTR
;
A
#
# COMPACT_ATOMS: atom_id res chain seq x y z
N MET A 1 6.11 -4.14 5.69
CA MET A 1 5.45 -4.08 4.37
C MET A 1 4.06 -3.44 4.42
N SER A 2 3.23 -3.72 5.42
CA SER A 2 1.88 -3.16 5.55
C SER A 2 1.82 -1.62 5.56
N PHE A 3 2.83 -0.95 6.11
CA PHE A 3 2.92 0.52 6.10
C PHE A 3 3.10 1.12 4.70
N LEU A 4 3.74 0.40 3.77
CA LEU A 4 3.89 0.84 2.38
C LEU A 4 2.55 0.74 1.63
N CYS A 5 1.75 -0.28 1.92
CA CYS A 5 0.40 -0.40 1.36
C CYS A 5 -0.52 0.71 1.90
N LEU A 6 -0.42 1.00 3.21
CA LEU A 6 -1.16 2.10 3.83
C LEU A 6 -0.76 3.46 3.23
N SER A 7 0.53 3.70 2.99
CA SER A 7 0.98 4.95 2.38
C SER A 7 0.58 5.06 0.91
N ALA A 8 0.60 3.95 0.15
CA ALA A 8 0.09 3.91 -1.21
C ALA A 8 -1.43 4.18 -1.26
N PHE A 9 -2.19 3.60 -0.34
CA PHE A 9 -3.62 3.85 -0.19
C PHE A 9 -3.89 5.32 0.16
N ASP A 10 -3.14 5.88 1.11
CA ASP A 10 -3.28 7.27 1.54
C ASP A 10 -3.02 8.25 0.39
N ARG A 11 -1.95 8.02 -0.38
CA ARG A 11 -1.64 8.78 -1.61
C ARG A 11 -2.76 8.67 -2.66
N TRP A 12 -3.32 7.48 -2.85
CA TRP A 12 -4.46 7.29 -3.75
C TRP A 12 -5.71 8.03 -3.27
N ALA A 13 -6.02 7.93 -1.97
CA ALA A 13 -7.19 8.56 -1.38
C ALA A 13 -7.10 10.10 -1.43
N CYS A 14 -5.91 10.67 -1.18
CA CYS A 14 -5.63 12.10 -1.33
C CYS A 14 -5.83 12.62 -2.77
N THR A 15 -5.43 11.82 -3.76
CA THR A 15 -5.50 12.19 -5.19
C THR A 15 -6.87 11.93 -5.82
N SER A 16 -7.77 11.24 -5.13
CA SER A 16 -9.11 10.97 -5.61
C SER A 16 -9.98 12.23 -5.66
N GLN A 17 -10.74 12.39 -6.74
CA GLN A 17 -11.67 13.52 -6.92
C GLN A 17 -12.91 13.43 -6.02
N SER A 18 -13.20 12.25 -5.46
CA SER A 18 -14.36 12.05 -4.58
C SER A 18 -14.07 12.52 -3.16
N THR A 19 -14.88 13.46 -2.66
CA THR A 19 -14.74 13.98 -1.29
C THR A 19 -14.88 12.89 -0.22
N ARG A 20 -15.73 11.87 -0.46
CA ARG A 20 -15.85 10.70 0.43
C ARG A 20 -14.56 9.89 0.50
N ILE A 21 -13.89 9.68 -0.63
CA ILE A 21 -12.63 8.92 -0.68
C ILE A 21 -11.49 9.75 -0.09
N ARG A 22 -11.47 11.07 -0.32
CA ARG A 22 -10.50 11.97 0.29
C ARG A 22 -10.61 12.03 1.82
N GLN A 23 -11.83 11.92 2.36
CA GLN A 23 -12.04 11.83 3.80
C GLN A 23 -11.52 10.53 4.42
N LEU A 24 -11.36 9.44 3.66
CA LEU A 24 -10.75 8.20 4.15
C LEU A 24 -9.25 8.33 4.43
N SER A 25 -8.57 9.31 3.82
CA SER A 25 -7.18 9.69 4.14
C SER A 25 -7.09 10.57 5.41
N SER A 26 -8.22 10.86 6.07
CA SER A 26 -8.18 11.60 7.34
C SER A 26 -7.42 10.81 8.42
N ILE A 27 -6.65 11.54 9.23
CA ILE A 27 -5.88 10.98 10.34
C ILE A 27 -6.73 10.18 11.34
N HIS A 28 -8.03 10.50 11.44
CA HIS A 28 -9.00 9.77 12.27
C HIS A 28 -9.26 8.35 11.77
N VAL A 29 -9.37 8.18 10.45
CA VAL A 29 -9.57 6.87 9.81
C VAL A 29 -8.26 6.08 9.83
N ALA A 30 -7.14 6.74 9.52
CA ALA A 30 -5.82 6.12 9.58
C ALA A 30 -5.54 5.52 10.96
N ARG A 31 -5.88 6.23 12.05
CA ARG A 31 -5.72 5.73 13.43
C ARG A 31 -6.58 4.49 13.72
N ARG A 32 -7.76 4.37 13.11
CA ARG A 32 -8.64 3.20 13.25
C ARG A 32 -8.19 2.01 12.41
N VAL A 33 -7.56 2.25 11.27
CA VAL A 33 -7.10 1.21 10.33
C VAL A 33 -5.70 0.69 10.69
N PHE A 34 -4.85 1.51 11.31
CA PHE A 34 -3.50 1.14 11.76
C PHE A 34 -3.38 -0.14 12.60
N PRO A 35 -4.27 -0.44 13.58
CA PRO A 35 -4.14 -1.66 14.38
C PRO A 35 -4.41 -2.94 13.58
N ILE A 36 -5.16 -2.89 12.47
CA ILE A 36 -5.54 -4.06 11.67
C ILE A 36 -4.31 -4.82 11.13
N PRO A 37 -3.36 -4.18 10.42
CA PRO A 37 -2.15 -4.87 9.96
C PRO A 37 -1.24 -5.32 11.11
N PHE A 38 -1.28 -4.64 12.25
CA PHE A 38 -0.50 -5.05 13.43
C PHE A 38 -1.03 -6.38 13.99
N ILE A 39 -2.36 -6.48 14.14
CA ILE A 39 -3.03 -7.71 14.60
C ILE A 39 -2.78 -8.87 13.63
N LEU A 40 -2.94 -8.64 12.33
CA LEU A 40 -2.65 -9.64 11.29
C LEU A 40 -1.19 -10.10 11.33
N TRP A 41 -0.25 -9.17 11.52
CA TRP A 41 1.17 -9.48 11.64
C TRP A 41 1.44 -10.37 12.86
N SER A 42 0.88 -10.03 14.02
CA SER A 42 1.01 -10.84 15.23
C SER A 42 0.43 -12.24 15.04
N LEU A 43 -0.76 -12.38 14.45
CA LEU A 43 -1.39 -13.68 14.18
C LEU A 43 -0.52 -14.59 13.31
N VAL A 44 0.17 -14.05 12.30
CA VAL A 44 1.06 -14.83 11.43
C VAL A 44 2.35 -15.24 12.14
N ASN A 45 2.88 -14.39 13.02
CA ASN A 45 4.16 -14.63 13.70
C ASN A 45 4.04 -15.43 15.01
N VAL A 46 2.87 -15.45 15.65
CA VAL A 46 2.65 -16.23 16.88
C VAL A 46 2.91 -17.73 16.67
N PRO A 47 2.38 -18.39 15.62
CA PRO A 47 2.72 -19.79 15.33
C PRO A 47 4.21 -20.02 15.09
N LEU A 48 4.90 -19.05 14.47
CA LEU A 48 6.35 -19.12 14.26
C LEU A 48 7.10 -19.21 15.60
N LEU A 49 6.63 -18.46 16.62
CA LEU A 49 7.20 -18.48 17.97
C LEU A 49 6.96 -19.81 18.69
N VAL A 50 5.82 -20.46 18.43
CA VAL A 50 5.41 -21.72 19.10
C VAL A 50 6.11 -22.93 18.50
N TYR A 51 6.35 -22.94 17.19
CA TYR A 51 6.97 -24.07 16.48
C TYR A 51 8.49 -23.92 16.26
N CYS A 52 9.10 -22.85 16.79
CA CYS A 52 10.55 -22.69 16.82
C CYS A 52 11.09 -23.31 18.10
N ASP A 53 11.95 -24.31 17.95
CA ASP A 53 12.59 -24.99 19.07
C ASP A 53 14.10 -25.09 18.86
N LEU A 54 14.84 -25.20 19.97
CA LEU A 54 16.28 -25.41 19.91
C LEU A 54 16.55 -26.88 19.67
N VAL A 55 17.03 -27.23 18.48
CA VAL A 55 17.33 -28.62 18.14
C VAL A 55 18.67 -29.01 18.77
N PRO A 56 18.70 -29.97 19.72
CA PRO A 56 19.91 -30.28 20.48
C PRO A 56 21.05 -30.83 19.63
N THR A 57 20.73 -31.45 18.49
CA THR A 57 21.71 -32.11 17.60
C THR A 57 22.49 -31.12 16.74
N THR A 58 21.93 -29.96 16.42
CA THR A 58 22.57 -28.96 15.56
C THR A 58 22.93 -27.67 16.29
N LEU A 59 22.57 -27.55 17.58
CA LEU A 59 22.67 -26.31 18.37
C LEU A 59 22.04 -25.09 17.66
N ALA A 60 21.09 -25.34 16.76
CA ALA A 60 20.43 -24.33 15.96
C ALA A 60 18.94 -24.25 16.33
N CYS A 61 18.39 -23.05 16.26
CA CYS A 61 16.95 -22.84 16.34
C CYS A 61 16.34 -23.25 15.00
N TRP A 62 15.49 -24.27 15.01
CA TRP A 62 14.86 -24.80 13.81
C TRP A 62 13.40 -25.14 14.05
N PHE A 63 12.63 -25.20 12.97
CA PHE A 63 11.23 -25.59 13.03
C PHE A 63 11.11 -27.08 13.31
N THR A 64 10.42 -27.45 14.37
CA THR A 64 10.19 -28.87 14.74
C THR A 64 9.16 -29.55 13.85
N ASN A 65 8.36 -28.79 13.11
CA ASN A 65 7.31 -29.31 12.25
C ASN A 65 7.59 -28.99 10.77
N ASP A 66 7.97 -30.01 10.00
CA ASP A 66 8.27 -29.91 8.56
C ASP A 66 7.08 -29.40 7.73
N LEU A 67 5.86 -29.76 8.11
CA LEU A 67 4.65 -29.37 7.40
C LEU A 67 4.35 -27.89 7.61
N PHE A 68 4.55 -27.39 8.83
CA PHE A 68 4.49 -25.96 9.14
C PHE A 68 5.59 -25.17 8.43
N MET A 69 6.81 -25.70 8.37
CA MET A 69 7.92 -25.08 7.62
C MET A 69 7.57 -24.95 6.14
N ARG A 70 7.11 -26.03 5.50
CA ARG A 70 6.73 -26.00 4.07
C ARG A 70 5.54 -25.08 3.81
N ILE A 71 4.42 -25.25 4.52
CA ILE A 71 3.21 -24.48 4.19
C ILE A 71 3.32 -23.03 4.68
N GLY A 72 3.78 -22.83 5.91
CA GLY A 72 3.84 -21.52 6.56
C GLY A 72 4.93 -20.63 5.99
N ILE A 73 6.17 -21.13 5.88
CA ILE A 73 7.32 -20.30 5.51
C ILE A 73 7.48 -20.23 4.01
N LEU A 74 7.34 -21.33 3.27
CA LEU A 74 7.56 -21.33 1.81
C LEU A 74 6.37 -20.81 1.01
N PHE A 75 5.12 -20.94 1.52
CA PHE A 75 3.94 -20.50 0.79
C PHE A 75 3.24 -19.31 1.46
N LEU A 76 2.76 -19.48 2.70
CA LEU A 76 1.89 -18.48 3.33
C LEU A 76 2.61 -17.15 3.61
N SER A 77 3.84 -17.20 4.12
CA SER A 77 4.65 -16.03 4.44
C SER A 77 4.98 -15.17 3.21
N PRO A 78 5.59 -15.67 2.12
CA PRO A 78 5.91 -14.84 0.96
C PRO A 78 4.66 -14.29 0.27
N ILE A 79 3.56 -15.05 0.24
CA ILE A 79 2.29 -14.57 -0.34
C ILE A 79 1.76 -13.37 0.47
N LEU A 80 1.69 -13.47 1.80
CA LEU A 80 1.16 -12.42 2.66
C LEU A 80 2.10 -11.22 2.81
N THR A 81 3.43 -11.45 2.81
CA THR A 81 4.42 -10.42 3.11
C THR A 81 4.99 -9.73 1.87
N VAL A 82 4.95 -10.37 0.71
CA VAL A 82 5.50 -9.84 -0.55
C VAL A 82 4.43 -9.72 -1.61
N LEU A 83 3.76 -10.81 -1.97
CA LEU A 83 2.90 -10.85 -3.15
C LEU A 83 1.66 -9.95 -2.99
N LEU A 84 0.93 -10.12 -1.90
CA LEU A 84 -0.25 -9.32 -1.57
C LEU A 84 0.07 -7.82 -1.46
N PRO A 85 1.08 -7.38 -0.68
CA PRO A 85 1.41 -5.97 -0.60
C PRO A 85 1.90 -5.38 -1.93
N LEU A 86 2.58 -6.16 -2.77
CA LEU A 86 3.03 -5.73 -4.10
C LEU A 86 1.84 -5.51 -5.06
N ILE A 87 0.87 -6.44 -5.07
CA ILE A 87 -0.37 -6.28 -5.85
C ILE A 87 -1.12 -5.02 -5.40
N VAL A 88 -1.25 -4.83 -4.09
CA VAL A 88 -1.91 -3.66 -3.49
C VAL A 88 -1.19 -2.36 -3.89
N LEU A 89 0.14 -2.35 -3.82
CA LEU A 89 0.95 -1.19 -4.16
C LEU A 89 0.85 -0.84 -5.66
N ILE A 90 0.87 -1.84 -6.55
CA ILE A 90 0.69 -1.65 -7.99
C ILE A 90 -0.71 -1.10 -8.27
N LEU A 91 -1.75 -1.68 -7.67
CA LEU A 91 -3.13 -1.25 -7.87
C LEU A 91 -3.31 0.22 -7.47
N PHE A 92 -2.94 0.58 -6.24
CA PHE A 92 -3.09 1.95 -5.75
C PHE A 92 -2.13 2.92 -6.45
N GLY A 93 -0.94 2.46 -6.85
CA GLY A 93 -0.01 3.24 -7.66
C GLY A 93 -0.59 3.60 -9.03
N LEU A 94 -1.16 2.63 -9.75
CA LEU A 94 -1.80 2.84 -11.04
C LEU A 94 -3.02 3.77 -10.92
N LEU A 95 -3.85 3.57 -9.90
CA LEU A 95 -5.01 4.43 -9.66
C LEU A 95 -4.58 5.86 -9.34
N THR A 96 -3.53 6.05 -8.53
CA THR A 96 -2.94 7.36 -8.23
C THR A 96 -2.43 8.02 -9.50
N TYR A 97 -1.69 7.29 -10.34
CA TYR A 97 -1.18 7.80 -11.61
C TYR A 97 -2.31 8.28 -12.53
N ARG A 98 -3.37 7.48 -12.69
CA ARG A 98 -4.54 7.85 -13.50
C ARG A 98 -5.25 9.09 -12.95
N ASN A 99 -5.41 9.19 -11.63
CA ASN A 99 -6.05 10.34 -10.99
C ASN A 99 -5.24 11.63 -11.18
N ILE A 100 -3.92 11.58 -10.98
CA ILE A 100 -3.03 12.73 -11.18
C ILE A 100 -3.08 13.17 -12.64
N HIS A 101 -2.94 12.24 -13.59
CA HIS A 101 -2.94 12.58 -15.02
C HIS A 101 -4.25 13.25 -15.46
N ARG A 102 -5.40 12.80 -14.91
CA ARG A 102 -6.70 13.42 -15.15
C ARG A 102 -6.80 14.83 -14.58
N VAL A 103 -6.32 15.04 -13.35
CA VAL A 103 -6.34 16.37 -12.69
C VAL A 103 -5.40 17.34 -13.39
N THR A 104 -4.19 16.90 -13.76
CA THR A 104 -3.20 17.73 -14.46
C THR A 104 -3.73 18.18 -15.82
N HIS A 105 -4.31 17.27 -16.61
CA HIS A 105 -4.88 17.61 -17.91
C HIS A 105 -6.04 18.62 -17.80
N VAL A 106 -6.94 18.44 -16.83
CA VAL A 106 -8.07 19.36 -16.59
C VAL A 106 -7.59 20.73 -16.08
N ARG A 107 -6.53 20.80 -15.27
CA ARG A 107 -5.98 22.08 -14.77
C ARG A 107 -5.14 22.82 -15.80
N GLN A 108 -4.46 22.13 -16.70
CA GLN A 108 -3.60 22.76 -17.72
C GLN A 108 -4.41 23.42 -18.84
N GLN A 109 -5.53 22.83 -19.25
CA GLN A 109 -6.42 23.37 -20.29
C GLN A 109 -6.84 24.84 -20.09
N PRO A 110 -7.39 25.26 -18.94
CA PRO A 110 -7.79 26.66 -18.74
C PRO A 110 -6.59 27.62 -18.66
N ASN A 111 -5.39 27.16 -18.29
CA ASN A 111 -4.21 28.02 -18.22
C ASN A 111 -3.60 28.27 -19.61
N GLN A 112 -3.56 27.23 -20.47
CA GLN A 112 -3.18 27.38 -21.87
C GLN A 112 -4.14 28.28 -22.64
N ASN A 113 -5.45 28.10 -22.46
CA ASN A 113 -6.45 28.94 -23.12
C ASN A 113 -6.37 30.41 -22.69
N ARG A 114 -5.96 30.69 -21.45
CA ARG A 114 -5.69 32.07 -21.01
C ARG A 114 -4.46 32.64 -21.68
N LEU A 115 -3.35 31.91 -21.69
CA LEU A 115 -2.10 32.35 -22.30
C LEU A 115 -2.27 32.66 -23.79
N SER A 116 -2.95 31.78 -24.53
CA SER A 116 -3.26 32.03 -25.95
C SER A 116 -4.12 33.28 -26.15
N ASN A 117 -5.08 33.55 -25.25
CA ASN A 117 -5.89 34.77 -25.31
C ASN A 117 -5.06 36.03 -25.04
N TRP A 118 -4.09 35.98 -24.10
CA TRP A 118 -3.19 37.10 -23.84
C TRP A 118 -2.27 37.38 -25.03
N GLU A 119 -1.75 36.34 -25.69
CA GLU A 119 -0.94 36.45 -26.91
C GLU A 119 -1.71 37.11 -28.06
N GLN A 120 -2.99 36.76 -28.22
CA GLN A 120 -3.88 37.39 -29.20
C GLN A 120 -4.20 38.86 -28.88
N GLN A 121 -4.18 39.26 -27.62
CA GLN A 121 -4.41 40.66 -27.22
C GLN A 121 -3.16 41.54 -27.45
N MET A 122 -1.95 40.99 -27.31
CA MET A 122 -0.71 41.75 -27.51
C MET A 122 -0.36 41.98 -28.99
N THR A 123 -1.03 41.29 -29.90
CA THR A 123 -0.78 41.35 -31.35
C THR A 123 -1.75 42.26 -32.12
N ARG A 124 -2.70 42.90 -31.42
CA ARG A 124 -3.58 43.97 -31.96
C ARG A 124 -3.12 45.33 -31.46
#